data_AF-V7FCE5-F1
#
_entry.id   AF-V7FCE5-F1
#
_cell.length_a   1.000
_cell.length_b   1.000
_cell.length_c   1.000
_cell.angle_alpha   90.00
_cell.angle_beta   90.00
_cell.angle_gamma   90.00
#
_symmetry.space_group_name_H-M   'P 1'
#
loop_
_entity.id
_entity.type
_entity.pdbx_description
1 polymer ?
#
loop_
_entity_poly.entity_id
_entity_poly.type
_entity_poly.pdbx_seq_one_letter_code
_entity_poly.pdbx_strand_id
1 'polypeptide(L)'
;MLKPITLLATVLLFGIGGAVSPPVPRLPLLLGNKATSPVPMQANLDHAGSLIITAGGTYSGRWHSDDPDVPAVTIRTTEPVTIENCVVSGVGTLISTRYGEAEHRSDGVNPRNTHYADVTVRNCRAIGQQPELRDRAPPRFIVALNPRRIDVQHNSVEGSRGIWVYADPARMPAREITVRFNHALNIAGLCRDQCSTENVGAWVGRTGIAVANFVQLADIREAGTVDISWNYVRNEPGKSAVEDVISLFRVRGRKDRPVTIANNLLIGAFPGRQPFTGRYSGSGIMIDGVNTDASTGSAWIKIFANRILYASNAGIGLAAGNNNEVFENFVVRPARYIDGNEITTKTVGIYVWKCCGEGGIDESYFANVAHSNSIFVESYRKGVFEANNLWIPDCAVDAAGATLCTGNESLAPLPVDQFEQQLLSDWSRTYTGELR
;
A
#
# COMPACT_ATOMS: atom_id res chain seq x y z
N MET A 1 -12.49 44.24 36.44
CA MET A 1 -11.41 45.20 36.14
C MET A 1 -10.48 45.24 37.33
N LEU A 2 -9.32 44.57 37.25
CA LEU A 2 -8.22 44.75 38.21
C LEU A 2 -6.91 44.25 37.57
N LYS A 3 -6.00 45.19 37.41
CA LYS A 3 -4.53 45.13 37.29
C LYS A 3 -4.06 46.56 37.62
N PRO A 4 -2.79 46.84 37.99
CA PRO A 4 -1.59 45.98 38.02
C PRO A 4 -0.70 46.23 39.29
N ILE A 5 0.57 45.78 39.22
CA ILE A 5 1.80 46.21 39.94
C ILE A 5 2.22 45.28 41.10
N THR A 6 3.47 44.86 41.34
CA THR A 6 4.76 44.66 40.64
C THR A 6 5.68 43.98 41.68
N LEU A 7 6.67 43.19 41.25
CA LEU A 7 8.06 43.15 41.75
C LEU A 7 8.57 41.90 42.50
N LEU A 8 9.77 41.51 42.05
CA LEU A 8 10.92 40.94 42.75
C LEU A 8 11.04 39.41 42.87
N ALA A 9 11.92 38.84 42.04
CA ALA A 9 12.62 37.60 42.38
C ALA A 9 14.12 37.81 42.13
N THR A 10 14.84 37.80 43.25
CA THR A 10 16.28 37.96 43.37
C THR A 10 17.01 36.72 42.87
N VAL A 11 18.12 36.98 42.18
CA VAL A 11 19.14 36.04 41.71
C VAL A 11 19.72 35.22 42.86
N LEU A 12 19.73 33.89 42.71
CA LEU A 12 20.75 33.03 43.32
C LEU A 12 21.49 32.29 42.20
N LEU A 13 22.71 32.73 41.95
CA LEU A 13 23.69 32.06 41.12
C LEU A 13 24.47 31.10 42.03
N PHE A 14 24.47 29.81 41.71
CA PHE A 14 25.53 28.89 42.12
C PHE A 14 25.82 27.90 40.99
N GLY A 15 27.10 27.83 40.62
CA GLY A 15 27.75 26.55 40.42
C GLY A 15 27.65 25.90 39.04
N ILE A 16 28.56 26.36 38.18
CA ILE A 16 29.19 25.66 37.06
C ILE A 16 29.30 24.13 37.30
N GLY A 17 28.77 23.35 36.35
CA GLY A 17 28.97 21.91 36.28
C GLY A 17 28.57 21.41 34.89
N GLY A 18 29.53 21.43 33.95
CA GLY A 18 29.33 20.86 32.62
C GLY A 18 29.12 19.35 32.72
N ALA A 19 27.90 18.89 32.46
CA ALA A 19 27.61 17.48 32.23
C ALA A 19 27.84 17.21 30.74
N VAL A 20 29.03 16.67 30.43
CA VAL A 20 29.34 16.02 29.16
C VAL A 20 28.42 14.81 29.04
N SER A 21 27.56 14.77 28.02
CA SER A 21 26.76 13.59 27.68
C SER A 21 27.68 12.39 27.52
N PRO A 22 27.41 11.24 28.16
CA PRO A 22 28.20 10.04 27.91
C PRO A 22 28.02 9.63 26.44
N PRO A 23 29.10 9.28 25.72
CA PRO A 23 28.98 8.75 24.38
C PRO A 23 28.20 7.43 24.45
N VAL A 24 27.14 7.32 23.65
CA VAL A 24 26.42 6.08 23.44
C VAL A 24 27.44 5.02 23.00
N PRO A 25 27.57 3.88 23.71
CA PRO A 25 28.49 2.84 23.29
C PRO A 25 27.94 2.20 22.01
N ARG A 26 28.59 2.48 20.88
CA ARG A 26 28.45 1.64 19.68
C ARG A 26 29.13 0.32 19.97
N LEU A 27 28.35 -0.68 20.39
CA LEU A 27 28.85 -2.05 20.41
C LEU A 27 28.98 -2.57 18.96
N PRO A 28 30.06 -3.28 18.63
CA PRO A 28 30.36 -3.69 17.27
C PRO A 28 29.39 -4.79 16.83
N LEU A 29 28.87 -4.62 15.60
CA LEU A 29 28.18 -5.66 14.86
C LEU A 29 29.19 -6.79 14.57
N LEU A 30 29.24 -7.82 15.42
CA LEU A 30 29.93 -9.06 15.09
C LEU A 30 29.09 -9.85 14.08
N LEU A 31 29.14 -9.42 12.83
CA LEU A 31 28.88 -10.30 11.69
C LEU A 31 30.23 -10.87 11.26
N GLY A 32 30.55 -12.05 11.80
CA GLY A 32 31.53 -12.93 11.18
C GLY A 32 31.00 -13.39 9.83
N ASN A 33 31.34 -12.64 8.78
CA ASN A 33 31.57 -13.17 7.45
C ASN A 33 32.51 -12.21 6.74
N LYS A 34 33.63 -12.75 6.25
CA LYS A 34 34.72 -12.02 5.59
C LYS A 34 34.15 -10.98 4.61
N ALA A 35 34.35 -9.71 4.95
CA ALA A 35 34.12 -8.60 4.03
C ALA A 35 35.09 -8.75 2.86
N THR A 36 34.59 -9.18 1.71
CA THR A 36 35.21 -8.85 0.44
C THR A 36 35.08 -7.35 0.25
N SER A 37 36.21 -6.67 0.04
CA SER A 37 36.33 -5.23 -0.15
C SER A 37 35.23 -4.65 -1.06
N PRO A 38 34.76 -3.41 -0.83
CA PRO A 38 33.82 -2.77 -1.73
C PRO A 38 34.49 -2.59 -3.09
N VAL A 39 33.96 -3.29 -4.10
CA VAL A 39 34.26 -3.01 -5.50
C VAL A 39 33.81 -1.56 -5.74
N PRO A 40 34.67 -0.68 -6.30
CA PRO A 40 34.26 0.68 -6.60
C PRO A 40 33.05 0.66 -7.54
N MET A 41 32.03 1.46 -7.20
CA MET A 41 30.83 1.68 -8.01
C MET A 41 31.25 2.32 -9.34
N GLN A 42 31.49 1.50 -10.36
CA GLN A 42 31.70 1.96 -11.72
C GLN A 42 30.34 2.32 -12.33
N ALA A 43 30.18 3.62 -12.61
CA ALA A 43 29.23 4.16 -13.54
C ALA A 43 29.58 3.68 -14.97
N ASN A 44 28.93 2.61 -15.40
CA ASN A 44 28.41 2.34 -16.75
C ASN A 44 27.97 0.87 -16.78
N LEU A 45 26.67 0.63 -16.71
CA LEU A 45 26.09 -0.69 -16.88
C LEU A 45 25.05 -0.53 -17.98
N ASP A 46 25.35 -1.08 -19.17
CA ASP A 46 24.52 -1.03 -20.36
C ASP A 46 23.07 -1.42 -20.03
N HIS A 47 22.19 -0.43 -19.81
CA HIS A 47 20.76 -0.68 -19.81
C HIS A 47 20.37 -0.72 -21.28
N ALA A 48 19.78 -1.82 -21.72
CA ALA A 48 19.06 -1.79 -22.99
C ALA A 48 17.94 -0.75 -22.86
N GLY A 49 17.66 -0.02 -23.94
CA GLY A 49 16.45 0.81 -23.99
C GLY A 49 15.18 -0.03 -23.83
N SER A 50 14.02 0.60 -23.97
CA SER A 50 12.72 -0.07 -23.84
C SER A 50 12.62 -1.37 -24.67
N LEU A 51 12.09 -2.43 -24.05
CA LEU A 51 11.84 -3.72 -24.68
C LEU A 51 10.37 -3.87 -25.07
N ILE A 52 10.12 -4.39 -26.28
CA ILE A 52 8.79 -4.84 -26.72
C ILE A 52 8.82 -6.36 -26.88
N ILE A 53 8.02 -7.07 -26.10
CA ILE A 53 7.87 -8.53 -26.14
C ILE A 53 6.67 -8.88 -27.02
N THR A 54 6.89 -9.58 -28.13
CA THR A 54 5.83 -9.96 -29.09
C THR A 54 5.59 -11.48 -29.17
N ALA A 55 6.37 -12.28 -28.46
CA ALA A 55 6.24 -13.73 -28.41
C ALA A 55 6.34 -14.21 -26.95
N GLY A 56 5.78 -15.38 -26.66
CA GLY A 56 5.93 -16.01 -25.36
C GLY A 56 7.37 -16.44 -25.11
N GLY A 57 7.71 -16.62 -23.85
CA GLY A 57 9.06 -17.04 -23.45
C GLY A 57 9.53 -16.43 -22.14
N THR A 58 10.81 -16.66 -21.85
CA THR A 58 11.49 -16.13 -20.66
C THR A 58 12.46 -15.03 -21.06
N TYR A 59 12.39 -13.90 -20.38
CA TYR A 59 13.16 -12.70 -20.65
C TYR A 59 13.90 -12.27 -19.38
N SER A 60 15.20 -12.05 -19.51
CA SER A 60 16.06 -11.53 -18.45
C SER A 60 16.92 -10.40 -19.01
N GLY A 61 17.24 -9.41 -18.19
CA GLY A 61 18.03 -8.27 -18.67
C GLY A 61 17.91 -7.03 -17.80
N ARG A 62 18.39 -5.91 -18.34
CA ARG A 62 18.31 -4.59 -17.72
C ARG A 62 17.67 -3.65 -18.73
N TRP A 63 16.48 -3.16 -18.42
CA TRP A 63 15.71 -2.29 -19.30
C TRP A 63 15.43 -0.96 -18.64
N HIS A 64 15.59 0.10 -19.42
CA HIS A 64 15.41 1.47 -18.98
C HIS A 64 14.56 2.27 -19.98
N SER A 65 13.72 3.17 -19.47
CA SER A 65 13.06 4.20 -20.28
C SER A 65 13.18 5.58 -19.64
N ASP A 66 13.80 6.50 -20.37
CA ASP A 66 13.86 7.93 -20.05
C ASP A 66 12.61 8.70 -20.50
N ASP A 67 11.72 8.05 -21.27
CA ASP A 67 10.49 8.64 -21.76
C ASP A 67 9.32 8.28 -20.82
N PRO A 68 8.66 9.27 -20.19
CA PRO A 68 7.55 9.03 -19.26
C PRO A 68 6.32 8.41 -19.91
N ASP A 69 6.18 8.52 -21.23
CA ASP A 69 5.08 7.96 -22.01
C ASP A 69 5.42 6.58 -22.62
N VAL A 70 6.67 6.09 -22.49
CA VAL A 70 7.09 4.77 -23.01
C VAL A 70 7.45 3.83 -21.87
N PRO A 71 6.80 2.66 -21.74
CA PRO A 71 7.19 1.68 -20.75
C PRO A 71 8.60 1.12 -20.97
N ALA A 72 9.31 0.78 -19.90
CA ALA A 72 10.61 0.11 -20.01
C ALA A 72 10.47 -1.32 -20.59
N VAL A 73 9.37 -2.01 -20.28
CA VAL A 73 8.97 -3.27 -20.95
C VAL A 73 7.50 -3.23 -21.33
N THR A 74 7.20 -3.45 -22.61
CA THR A 74 5.84 -3.59 -23.13
C THR A 74 5.60 -5.02 -23.59
N ILE A 75 4.53 -5.66 -23.10
CA ILE A 75 4.14 -7.02 -23.47
C ILE A 75 2.99 -6.95 -24.46
N ARG A 76 3.22 -7.43 -25.69
CA ARG A 76 2.30 -7.44 -26.84
C ARG A 76 2.06 -8.87 -27.33
N THR A 77 1.77 -9.77 -26.42
CA THR A 77 1.40 -11.16 -26.73
C THR A 77 0.44 -11.70 -25.69
N THR A 78 -0.33 -12.72 -26.07
CA THR A 78 -1.16 -13.54 -25.17
C THR A 78 -0.49 -14.85 -24.80
N GLU A 79 0.63 -15.17 -25.43
CA GLU A 79 1.47 -16.31 -25.05
C GLU A 79 2.08 -16.05 -23.66
N PRO A 80 2.35 -17.10 -22.86
CA PRO A 80 2.96 -16.94 -21.54
C PRO A 80 4.32 -16.23 -21.61
N VAL A 81 4.46 -15.17 -20.82
CA VAL A 81 5.70 -14.40 -20.70
C VAL A 81 6.20 -14.47 -19.27
N THR A 82 7.46 -14.82 -19.08
CA THR A 82 8.17 -14.71 -17.81
C THR A 82 9.26 -13.66 -17.93
N ILE A 83 9.21 -12.65 -17.08
CA ILE A 83 10.28 -11.66 -16.90
C ILE A 83 10.98 -12.02 -15.58
N GLU A 84 12.25 -12.36 -15.64
CA GLU A 84 12.98 -12.81 -14.46
C GLU A 84 14.43 -12.37 -14.37
N ASN A 85 14.96 -12.35 -13.15
CA ASN A 85 16.37 -12.07 -12.86
C ASN A 85 16.82 -10.77 -13.53
N CYS A 86 16.03 -9.71 -13.34
CA CYS A 86 16.10 -8.50 -14.15
C CYS A 86 16.23 -7.21 -13.33
N VAL A 87 16.60 -6.14 -14.01
CA VAL A 87 16.47 -4.76 -13.50
C VAL A 87 15.61 -3.98 -14.45
N VAL A 88 14.55 -3.34 -13.94
CA VAL A 88 13.69 -2.47 -14.74
C VAL A 88 13.65 -1.11 -14.09
N SER A 89 13.95 -0.06 -14.84
CA SER A 89 13.97 1.31 -14.32
C SER A 89 13.41 2.30 -15.32
N GLY A 90 13.03 3.48 -14.85
CA GLY A 90 12.57 4.54 -15.73
C GLY A 90 11.69 5.57 -15.02
N VAL A 91 11.32 6.58 -15.79
CA VAL A 91 10.43 7.67 -15.35
C VAL A 91 8.95 7.40 -15.69
N GLY A 92 8.69 6.51 -16.66
CA GLY A 92 7.37 6.01 -17.04
C GLY A 92 7.11 4.59 -16.53
N THR A 93 5.91 4.04 -16.78
CA THR A 93 5.51 2.69 -16.33
C THR A 93 6.61 1.65 -16.60
N LEU A 94 7.02 0.87 -15.59
CA LEU A 94 8.17 -0.02 -15.77
C LEU A 94 7.82 -1.25 -16.64
N ILE A 95 6.71 -1.92 -16.34
CA ILE A 95 6.21 -3.06 -17.12
C ILE A 95 4.73 -2.83 -17.44
N SER A 96 4.36 -2.95 -18.71
CA SER A 96 2.99 -2.73 -19.17
C SER A 96 2.50 -3.89 -20.03
N THR A 97 1.30 -4.39 -19.75
CA THR A 97 0.53 -5.25 -20.67
C THR A 97 -0.50 -4.46 -21.48
N ARG A 98 -0.56 -3.14 -21.30
CA ARG A 98 -1.46 -2.26 -22.04
C ARG A 98 -0.96 -2.19 -23.48
N TYR A 99 -1.80 -2.66 -24.41
CA TYR A 99 -1.55 -2.59 -25.84
C TYR A 99 -2.87 -2.30 -26.59
N GLY A 100 -2.85 -1.40 -27.58
CA GLY A 100 -4.03 -1.04 -28.38
C GLY A 100 -4.40 0.46 -28.37
N GLU A 101 -5.16 0.89 -29.39
CA GLU A 101 -5.38 2.30 -29.74
C GLU A 101 -5.88 3.19 -28.58
N ALA A 102 -5.14 4.29 -28.41
CA ALA A 102 -5.30 5.39 -27.46
C ALA A 102 -4.96 5.09 -25.99
N GLU A 103 -3.67 5.26 -25.71
CA GLU A 103 -3.25 5.81 -24.43
C GLU A 103 -3.93 7.17 -24.23
N HIS A 104 -4.76 7.27 -23.19
CA HIS A 104 -5.56 8.45 -22.83
C HIS A 104 -6.41 9.04 -23.96
N ARG A 105 -7.59 8.45 -24.23
CA ARG A 105 -8.66 9.27 -24.80
C ARG A 105 -9.22 10.17 -23.69
N SER A 106 -9.21 11.47 -23.95
CA SER A 106 -9.86 12.51 -23.14
C SER A 106 -11.40 12.40 -23.12
N ASP A 107 -11.98 11.41 -23.82
CA ASP A 107 -13.41 11.11 -23.85
C ASP A 107 -13.88 10.15 -22.73
N GLY A 108 -12.98 9.72 -21.85
CA GLY A 108 -13.30 8.83 -20.73
C GLY A 108 -13.52 7.37 -21.14
N VAL A 109 -13.28 7.00 -22.40
CA VAL A 109 -13.37 5.61 -22.86
C VAL A 109 -12.07 4.89 -22.52
N ASN A 110 -12.15 4.00 -21.51
CA ASN A 110 -11.04 3.15 -21.09
C ASN A 110 -10.51 2.36 -22.32
N PRO A 111 -9.20 2.39 -22.62
CA PRO A 111 -8.62 1.72 -23.78
C PRO A 111 -9.13 0.28 -23.92
N ARG A 112 -9.50 -0.09 -25.15
CA ARG A 112 -9.93 -1.44 -25.46
C ARG A 112 -8.71 -2.37 -25.53
N ASN A 113 -8.11 -2.70 -24.39
CA ASN A 113 -7.17 -3.83 -24.37
C ASN A 113 -7.96 -5.12 -24.52
N THR A 114 -7.87 -5.72 -25.70
CA THR A 114 -8.38 -7.07 -26.02
C THR A 114 -7.31 -8.15 -25.82
N HIS A 115 -6.10 -7.76 -25.37
CA HIS A 115 -5.00 -8.68 -25.12
C HIS A 115 -5.02 -9.18 -23.68
N TYR A 116 -5.38 -10.45 -23.51
CA TYR A 116 -5.42 -11.13 -22.22
C TYR A 116 -4.05 -11.70 -21.85
N ALA A 117 -3.17 -10.83 -21.35
CA ALA A 117 -1.79 -11.22 -21.06
C ALA A 117 -1.68 -12.30 -19.95
N ASP A 118 -0.71 -13.20 -20.09
CA ASP A 118 -0.33 -14.21 -19.10
C ASP A 118 1.14 -13.95 -18.72
N VAL A 119 1.35 -13.29 -17.58
CA VAL A 119 2.65 -12.72 -17.22
C VAL A 119 3.10 -13.16 -15.84
N THR A 120 4.33 -13.63 -15.77
CA THR A 120 5.08 -13.83 -14.52
C THR A 120 6.22 -12.81 -14.46
N VAL A 121 6.35 -12.09 -13.34
CA VAL A 121 7.46 -11.18 -13.06
C VAL A 121 8.09 -11.59 -11.74
N ARG A 122 9.33 -12.09 -11.78
CA ARG A 122 9.97 -12.62 -10.57
C ARG A 122 11.45 -12.32 -10.44
N ASN A 123 11.95 -12.24 -9.21
CA ASN A 123 13.37 -12.02 -8.93
C ASN A 123 13.93 -10.76 -9.63
N CYS A 124 13.11 -9.72 -9.80
CA CYS A 124 13.52 -8.48 -10.43
C CYS A 124 13.67 -7.34 -9.43
N ARG A 125 14.51 -6.37 -9.79
CA ARG A 125 14.61 -5.08 -9.11
C ARG A 125 13.96 -3.99 -9.97
N ALA A 126 12.88 -3.41 -9.47
CA ALA A 126 12.15 -2.32 -10.09
C ALA A 126 12.51 -0.99 -9.43
N ILE A 127 12.98 -0.03 -10.22
CA ILE A 127 13.44 1.28 -9.74
C ILE A 127 12.68 2.37 -10.47
N GLY A 128 11.66 2.92 -9.81
CA GLY A 128 10.94 4.07 -10.30
C GLY A 128 11.71 5.37 -10.06
N GLN A 129 11.73 6.24 -11.07
CA GLN A 129 12.36 7.54 -11.00
C GLN A 129 11.30 8.62 -11.13
N GLN A 130 11.47 9.70 -10.36
CA GLN A 130 10.60 10.87 -10.48
C GLN A 130 10.78 11.49 -11.88
N PRO A 131 9.70 11.71 -12.65
CA PRO A 131 9.80 12.45 -13.91
C PRO A 131 10.25 13.90 -13.67
N GLU A 132 11.04 14.44 -14.60
CA GLU A 132 11.38 15.87 -14.60
C GLU A 132 10.15 16.75 -14.90
N LEU A 133 9.18 16.20 -15.64
CA LEU A 133 7.90 16.83 -15.95
C LEU A 133 7.10 17.09 -14.66
N ARG A 134 6.75 18.36 -14.43
CA ARG A 134 6.22 18.87 -13.15
C ARG A 134 4.88 18.27 -12.74
N ASP A 135 4.07 17.85 -13.71
CA ASP A 135 2.70 17.40 -13.55
C ASP A 135 2.53 15.88 -13.67
N ARG A 136 3.62 15.14 -13.85
CA ARG A 136 3.60 13.68 -14.00
C ARG A 136 3.86 12.97 -12.68
N ALA A 137 3.06 11.94 -12.45
CA ALA A 137 3.24 11.04 -11.32
C ALA A 137 4.44 10.10 -11.54
N PRO A 138 5.08 9.61 -10.46
CA PRO A 138 6.07 8.54 -10.55
C PRO A 138 5.53 7.31 -11.28
N PRO A 139 6.40 6.43 -11.79
CA PRO A 139 5.97 5.30 -12.61
C PRO A 139 5.23 4.25 -11.79
N ARG A 140 4.31 3.50 -12.39
CA ARG A 140 3.85 2.22 -11.82
C ARG A 140 4.94 1.16 -12.07
N PHE A 141 5.09 0.21 -11.16
CA PHE A 141 5.91 -0.98 -11.41
C PHE A 141 5.26 -1.83 -12.51
N ILE A 142 3.99 -2.21 -12.33
CA ILE A 142 3.25 -2.99 -13.31
C ILE A 142 1.90 -2.33 -13.57
N VAL A 143 1.55 -2.18 -14.84
CA VAL A 143 0.17 -1.90 -15.28
C VAL A 143 -0.31 -3.10 -16.09
N ALA A 144 -1.32 -3.78 -15.56
CA ALA A 144 -1.96 -4.92 -16.22
C ALA A 144 -3.43 -4.61 -16.50
N LEU A 145 -3.79 -4.55 -17.77
CA LEU A 145 -5.16 -4.27 -18.22
C LEU A 145 -5.77 -5.52 -18.85
N ASN A 146 -6.84 -6.02 -18.25
CA ASN A 146 -7.53 -7.27 -18.59
C ASN A 146 -6.60 -8.50 -18.66
N PRO A 147 -5.69 -8.75 -17.71
CA PRO A 147 -4.82 -9.91 -17.82
C PRO A 147 -5.60 -11.20 -17.61
N ARG A 148 -5.16 -12.27 -18.28
CA ARG A 148 -5.59 -13.63 -17.96
C ARG A 148 -4.97 -14.08 -16.64
N ARG A 149 -3.67 -13.83 -16.48
CA ARG A 149 -2.86 -14.19 -15.31
C ARG A 149 -1.77 -13.15 -15.07
N ILE A 150 -1.61 -12.73 -13.83
CA ILE A 150 -0.48 -11.92 -13.36
C ILE A 150 0.10 -12.59 -12.13
N ASP A 151 1.39 -12.89 -12.19
CA ASP A 151 2.13 -13.52 -11.10
C ASP A 151 3.39 -12.71 -10.79
N VAL A 152 3.39 -12.01 -9.65
CA VAL A 152 4.43 -11.04 -9.27
C VAL A 152 5.05 -11.47 -7.95
N GLN A 153 6.24 -12.09 -8.03
CA GLN A 153 6.85 -12.71 -6.86
C GLN A 153 8.32 -12.37 -6.66
N HIS A 154 8.77 -12.27 -5.41
CA HIS A 154 10.20 -12.12 -5.08
C HIS A 154 10.87 -10.90 -5.74
N ASN A 155 10.14 -9.80 -5.93
CA ASN A 155 10.69 -8.57 -6.50
C ASN A 155 11.04 -7.55 -5.41
N SER A 156 12.06 -6.73 -5.69
CA SER A 156 12.34 -5.51 -4.94
C SER A 156 11.81 -4.31 -5.71
N VAL A 157 10.99 -3.48 -5.10
CA VAL A 157 10.34 -2.32 -5.74
C VAL A 157 10.68 -1.06 -4.96
N GLU A 158 11.22 -0.05 -5.64
CA GLU A 158 11.57 1.24 -5.01
C GLU A 158 11.10 2.39 -5.89
N GLY A 159 10.57 3.46 -5.27
CA GLY A 159 10.29 4.73 -5.98
C GLY A 159 9.18 4.65 -7.04
N SER A 160 8.36 3.59 -7.03
CA SER A 160 7.24 3.41 -7.96
C SER A 160 5.90 3.51 -7.24
N ARG A 161 4.82 3.73 -8.00
CA ARG A 161 3.42 3.64 -7.56
C ARG A 161 2.91 2.19 -7.48
N GLY A 162 3.78 1.20 -7.46
CA GLY A 162 3.41 -0.22 -7.30
C GLY A 162 2.64 -0.80 -8.48
N ILE A 163 1.80 -1.79 -8.20
CA ILE A 163 1.13 -2.64 -9.18
C ILE A 163 -0.33 -2.20 -9.32
N TRP A 164 -0.78 -2.00 -10.55
CA TRP A 164 -2.19 -1.78 -10.85
C TRP A 164 -2.72 -2.84 -11.82
N VAL A 165 -3.79 -3.50 -11.41
CA VAL A 165 -4.51 -4.47 -12.24
C VAL A 165 -5.97 -4.04 -12.36
N TYR A 166 -6.42 -3.91 -13.59
CA TYR A 166 -7.83 -3.69 -13.92
C TYR A 166 -8.33 -4.83 -14.80
N ALA A 167 -9.52 -5.35 -14.54
CA ALA A 167 -10.18 -6.30 -15.43
C ALA A 167 -11.63 -5.86 -15.69
N ASP A 168 -11.98 -5.64 -16.95
CA ASP A 168 -13.35 -5.34 -17.38
C ASP A 168 -14.19 -6.63 -17.32
N PRO A 169 -15.22 -6.70 -16.45
CA PRO A 169 -16.04 -7.90 -16.30
C PRO A 169 -16.82 -8.26 -17.57
N ALA A 170 -17.04 -7.31 -18.49
CA ALA A 170 -17.71 -7.57 -19.76
C ALA A 170 -16.81 -8.27 -20.80
N ARG A 171 -15.50 -8.38 -20.54
CA ARG A 171 -14.52 -8.92 -21.51
C ARG A 171 -14.03 -10.31 -21.11
N MET A 172 -13.30 -10.39 -20.00
CA MET A 172 -12.78 -11.65 -19.49
C MET A 172 -12.45 -11.50 -18.00
N PRO A 173 -12.90 -12.43 -17.15
CA PRO A 173 -12.48 -12.43 -15.76
C PRO A 173 -10.99 -12.83 -15.67
N ALA A 174 -10.22 -12.08 -14.88
CA ALA A 174 -8.87 -12.48 -14.52
C ALA A 174 -8.91 -13.84 -13.80
N ARG A 175 -8.08 -14.79 -14.24
CA ARG A 175 -8.06 -16.16 -13.70
C ARG A 175 -7.11 -16.31 -12.53
N GLU A 176 -6.03 -15.55 -12.50
CA GLU A 176 -5.05 -15.68 -11.43
C GLU A 176 -4.32 -14.36 -11.25
N ILE A 177 -4.33 -13.85 -10.03
CA ILE A 177 -3.56 -12.66 -9.63
C ILE A 177 -2.83 -13.02 -8.34
N THR A 178 -1.52 -13.20 -8.46
CA THR A 178 -0.65 -13.53 -7.33
C THR A 178 0.36 -12.41 -7.14
N VAL A 179 0.42 -11.84 -5.94
CA VAL A 179 1.43 -10.86 -5.54
C VAL A 179 2.00 -11.33 -4.22
N ARG A 180 3.16 -12.01 -4.26
CA ARG A 180 3.73 -12.64 -3.06
C ARG A 180 5.21 -12.38 -2.88
N PHE A 181 5.67 -12.36 -1.63
CA PHE A 181 7.11 -12.34 -1.31
C PHE A 181 7.87 -11.13 -1.89
N ASN A 182 7.18 -10.03 -2.20
CA ASN A 182 7.82 -8.83 -2.69
C ASN A 182 8.26 -7.92 -1.54
N HIS A 183 9.32 -7.16 -1.75
CA HIS A 183 9.77 -6.11 -0.85
C HIS A 183 9.63 -4.76 -1.56
N ALA A 184 8.78 -3.88 -1.05
CA ALA A 184 8.59 -2.53 -1.56
C ALA A 184 9.07 -1.47 -0.57
N LEU A 185 9.82 -0.49 -1.08
CA LEU A 185 10.30 0.67 -0.33
C LEU A 185 9.80 1.96 -0.99
N ASN A 186 9.12 2.81 -0.21
CA ASN A 186 8.64 4.13 -0.63
C ASN A 186 7.79 4.08 -1.89
N ILE A 187 6.57 3.56 -1.77
CA ILE A 187 5.56 3.65 -2.82
C ILE A 187 5.26 5.12 -3.10
N ALA A 188 5.55 5.56 -4.31
CA ALA A 188 5.79 6.97 -4.61
C ALA A 188 4.56 7.64 -5.24
N GLY A 189 3.66 8.18 -4.42
CA GLY A 189 2.56 9.04 -4.88
C GLY A 189 2.93 10.53 -5.02
N LEU A 190 4.13 10.93 -4.59
CA LEU A 190 4.55 12.33 -4.61
C LEU A 190 4.88 12.79 -6.03
N CYS A 191 4.14 13.78 -6.53
CA CYS A 191 4.59 14.53 -7.71
C CYS A 191 5.70 15.52 -7.32
N ARG A 192 6.44 16.01 -8.32
CA ARG A 192 7.48 17.04 -8.13
C ARG A 192 6.87 18.37 -7.66
N ASP A 193 5.75 18.77 -8.24
CA ASP A 193 4.99 19.94 -7.83
C ASP A 193 3.54 19.54 -7.50
N GLN A 194 2.66 19.58 -8.50
CA GLN A 194 1.26 19.18 -8.39
C GLN A 194 0.93 18.23 -9.53
N CYS A 195 0.37 17.06 -9.20
CA CYS A 195 -0.14 16.14 -10.21
C CYS A 195 -1.32 16.78 -10.96
N SER A 196 -1.31 16.77 -12.30
CA SER A 196 -2.50 17.19 -13.06
C SER A 196 -3.62 16.15 -12.90
N THR A 197 -4.87 16.60 -12.90
CA THR A 197 -6.04 15.70 -12.83
C THR A 197 -6.20 14.87 -14.11
N GLU A 198 -5.68 15.37 -15.23
CA GLU A 198 -5.76 14.73 -16.56
C GLU A 198 -4.84 13.51 -16.67
N ASN A 199 -3.68 13.53 -16.00
CA ASN A 199 -2.65 12.50 -16.16
C ASN A 199 -2.70 11.38 -15.09
N VAL A 200 -3.63 11.45 -14.13
CA VAL A 200 -3.56 10.63 -12.90
C VAL A 200 -4.92 10.05 -12.47
N GLY A 201 -5.96 10.23 -13.27
CA GLY A 201 -7.31 9.72 -13.01
C GLY A 201 -8.16 10.63 -12.11
N ALA A 202 -9.48 10.44 -12.14
CA ALA A 202 -10.49 11.36 -11.61
C ALA A 202 -10.44 11.65 -10.10
N TRP A 203 -9.64 10.91 -9.32
CA TRP A 203 -9.57 11.03 -7.86
C TRP A 203 -8.47 11.97 -7.35
N VAL A 204 -7.70 12.60 -8.24
CA VAL A 204 -6.64 13.56 -7.85
C VAL A 204 -7.25 14.93 -7.56
N GLY A 205 -7.91 15.04 -6.41
CA GLY A 205 -8.50 16.28 -5.94
C GLY A 205 -7.71 16.91 -4.80
N ARG A 206 -6.94 17.95 -5.10
CA ARG A 206 -6.54 19.07 -4.19
C ARG A 206 -5.23 19.01 -3.38
N THR A 207 -4.37 17.99 -3.49
CA THR A 207 -3.17 17.88 -2.62
C THR A 207 -1.81 17.72 -3.32
N GLY A 208 -1.77 17.61 -4.65
CA GLY A 208 -0.52 17.37 -5.41
C GLY A 208 0.03 15.94 -5.27
N ILE A 209 -0.82 14.97 -4.90
CA ILE A 209 -0.50 13.56 -4.73
C ILE A 209 -1.23 12.74 -5.81
N ALA A 210 -0.52 11.76 -6.39
CA ALA A 210 -1.07 10.77 -7.31
C ALA A 210 -1.60 9.56 -6.55
N VAL A 211 -2.68 8.95 -7.03
CA VAL A 211 -3.13 7.65 -6.51
C VAL A 211 -1.98 6.64 -6.66
N ALA A 212 -1.54 6.11 -5.52
CA ALA A 212 -0.40 5.22 -5.40
C ALA A 212 -0.71 4.15 -4.35
N ASN A 213 -0.46 2.89 -4.72
CA ASN A 213 -0.74 1.72 -3.90
C ASN A 213 0.39 0.73 -4.16
N PHE A 214 0.81 -0.06 -3.18
CA PHE A 214 1.68 -1.20 -3.51
C PHE A 214 0.94 -2.16 -4.45
N VAL A 215 -0.32 -2.45 -4.15
CA VAL A 215 -1.24 -3.19 -5.04
C VAL A 215 -2.58 -2.47 -5.11
N GLN A 216 -3.05 -2.24 -6.33
CA GLN A 216 -4.42 -1.81 -6.60
C GLN A 216 -5.08 -2.77 -7.59
N LEU A 217 -6.22 -3.33 -7.17
CA LEU A 217 -7.05 -4.21 -7.97
C LEU A 217 -8.40 -3.53 -8.23
N ALA A 218 -8.85 -3.49 -9.48
CA ALA A 218 -10.09 -2.84 -9.85
C ALA A 218 -10.95 -3.68 -10.81
N ASP A 219 -12.25 -3.75 -10.52
CA ASP A 219 -13.29 -4.36 -11.37
C ASP A 219 -13.15 -5.87 -11.65
N ILE A 220 -12.28 -6.55 -10.90
CA ILE A 220 -12.07 -7.98 -11.03
C ILE A 220 -13.27 -8.73 -10.41
N ARG A 221 -14.20 -9.18 -11.26
CA ARG A 221 -15.38 -9.95 -10.84
C ARG A 221 -15.18 -11.45 -11.04
N GLU A 222 -15.66 -12.22 -10.07
CA GLU A 222 -15.62 -13.69 -10.07
C GLU A 222 -14.25 -14.25 -10.41
N ALA A 223 -13.22 -13.63 -9.83
CA ALA A 223 -11.84 -13.97 -10.09
C ALA A 223 -11.63 -15.48 -9.97
N GLY A 224 -10.61 -15.96 -10.67
CA GLY A 224 -10.06 -17.26 -10.34
C GLY A 224 -9.43 -17.21 -8.94
N THR A 225 -8.12 -17.30 -8.86
CA THR A 225 -7.39 -17.10 -7.61
C THR A 225 -6.91 -15.66 -7.50
N VAL A 226 -7.08 -15.03 -6.33
CA VAL A 226 -6.41 -13.76 -6.00
C VAL A 226 -5.75 -13.91 -4.65
N ASP A 227 -4.42 -13.73 -4.63
CA ASP A 227 -3.60 -13.90 -3.44
C ASP A 227 -2.56 -12.78 -3.34
N ILE A 228 -2.71 -11.93 -2.33
CA ILE A 228 -1.78 -10.86 -1.97
C ILE A 228 -1.22 -11.20 -0.60
N SER A 229 -0.16 -12.01 -0.55
CA SER A 229 0.37 -12.52 0.72
C SER A 229 1.87 -12.42 0.86
N TRP A 230 2.35 -12.34 2.10
CA TRP A 230 3.78 -12.36 2.41
C TRP A 230 4.60 -11.24 1.75
N ASN A 231 4.00 -10.07 1.51
CA ASN A 231 4.74 -8.90 1.03
C ASN A 231 5.21 -8.05 2.22
N TYR A 232 6.40 -7.47 2.08
CA TYR A 232 6.92 -6.47 2.99
C TYR A 232 6.91 -5.11 2.30
N VAL A 233 6.09 -4.18 2.79
CA VAL A 233 6.02 -2.82 2.27
C VAL A 233 6.43 -1.85 3.37
N ARG A 234 7.47 -1.07 3.11
CA ARG A 234 7.91 0.01 3.99
C ARG A 234 7.83 1.34 3.27
N ASN A 235 7.11 2.28 3.85
CA ASN A 235 7.12 3.66 3.44
C ASN A 235 7.77 4.48 4.55
N GLU A 236 8.68 5.38 4.20
CA GLU A 236 9.29 6.32 5.13
C GLU A 236 8.49 7.64 5.13
N PRO A 237 8.30 8.30 6.30
CA PRO A 237 7.64 9.60 6.35
C PRO A 237 8.33 10.61 5.42
N GLY A 238 7.54 11.39 4.66
CA GLY A 238 8.07 12.41 3.74
C GLY A 238 8.61 11.90 2.40
N LYS A 239 8.83 10.59 2.23
CA LYS A 239 9.36 9.99 1.00
C LYS A 239 8.33 9.20 0.18
N SER A 240 7.19 8.89 0.79
CA SER A 240 6.05 8.22 0.17
C SER A 240 4.85 9.17 0.18
N ALA A 241 3.87 8.88 -0.67
CA ALA A 241 2.49 9.36 -0.52
C ALA A 241 1.55 8.25 -0.99
N VAL A 242 1.82 7.04 -0.50
CA VAL A 242 0.94 5.90 -0.71
C VAL A 242 -0.40 6.19 -0.07
N GLU A 243 -1.46 6.09 -0.86
CA GLU A 243 -2.81 6.15 -0.35
C GLU A 243 -3.07 4.85 0.43
N ASP A 244 -3.89 3.95 -0.09
CA ASP A 244 -4.05 2.64 0.52
C ASP A 244 -2.89 1.76 0.06
N VAL A 245 -2.17 1.12 0.99
CA VAL A 245 -1.04 0.27 0.61
C VAL A 245 -1.54 -0.90 -0.25
N ILE A 246 -2.63 -1.54 0.15
CA ILE A 246 -3.38 -2.50 -0.66
C ILE A 246 -4.82 -1.99 -0.83
N SER A 247 -5.25 -1.83 -2.08
CA SER A 247 -6.58 -1.29 -2.42
C SER A 247 -7.33 -2.21 -3.38
N LEU A 248 -8.56 -2.57 -3.02
CA LEU A 248 -9.47 -3.35 -3.86
C LEU A 248 -10.74 -2.54 -4.11
N PHE A 249 -11.05 -2.29 -5.38
CA PHE A 249 -12.27 -1.57 -5.79
C PHE A 249 -13.13 -2.46 -6.68
N ARG A 250 -14.32 -2.84 -6.20
CA ARG A 250 -15.24 -3.78 -6.89
C ARG A 250 -14.56 -5.10 -7.28
N VAL A 251 -13.90 -5.72 -6.30
CA VAL A 251 -13.19 -7.01 -6.48
C VAL A 251 -13.97 -8.12 -5.81
N ARG A 252 -14.26 -9.20 -6.53
CA ARG A 252 -15.06 -10.33 -6.03
C ARG A 252 -14.32 -11.66 -6.18
N GLY A 253 -14.13 -12.33 -5.05
CA GLY A 253 -13.83 -13.75 -5.00
C GLY A 253 -15.09 -14.59 -5.15
N ARG A 254 -14.98 -15.87 -4.76
CA ARG A 254 -16.11 -16.79 -4.64
C ARG A 254 -16.18 -17.32 -3.21
N LYS A 255 -17.35 -17.78 -2.77
CA LYS A 255 -17.52 -18.34 -1.42
C LYS A 255 -16.55 -19.49 -1.12
N ASP A 256 -16.34 -20.36 -2.10
CA ASP A 256 -15.43 -21.51 -2.05
C ASP A 256 -13.97 -21.16 -2.35
N ARG A 257 -13.73 -19.98 -2.94
CA ARG A 257 -12.40 -19.47 -3.28
C ARG A 257 -12.34 -17.96 -3.08
N PRO A 258 -12.26 -17.50 -1.83
CA PRO A 258 -12.21 -16.08 -1.54
C PRO A 258 -10.89 -15.46 -2.01
N VAL A 259 -10.91 -14.16 -2.25
CA VAL A 259 -9.69 -13.36 -2.39
C VAL A 259 -8.95 -13.38 -1.05
N THR A 260 -7.63 -13.60 -1.08
CA THR A 260 -6.79 -13.66 0.12
C THR A 260 -5.85 -12.47 0.18
N ILE A 261 -5.86 -11.76 1.31
CA ILE A 261 -4.86 -10.75 1.67
C ILE A 261 -4.28 -11.14 3.03
N ALA A 262 -3.14 -11.81 3.05
CA ALA A 262 -2.66 -12.40 4.29
C ALA A 262 -1.17 -12.30 4.56
N ASN A 263 -0.80 -12.28 5.84
CA ASN A 263 0.61 -12.34 6.25
C ASN A 263 1.50 -11.24 5.63
N ASN A 264 0.94 -10.07 5.29
CA ASN A 264 1.74 -8.94 4.83
C ASN A 264 2.26 -8.14 6.03
N LEU A 265 3.45 -7.55 5.89
CA LEU A 265 3.98 -6.53 6.80
C LEU A 265 3.92 -5.18 6.10
N LEU A 266 3.04 -4.31 6.57
CA LEU A 266 2.78 -3.00 5.96
C LEU A 266 3.14 -1.91 6.96
N ILE A 267 4.17 -1.12 6.63
CA ILE A 267 4.66 -0.03 7.47
C ILE A 267 4.47 1.28 6.73
N GLY A 268 3.57 2.11 7.27
CA GLY A 268 3.35 3.48 6.84
C GLY A 268 2.38 3.62 5.68
N ALA A 269 1.34 4.43 5.91
CA ALA A 269 0.56 5.10 4.87
C ALA A 269 0.58 6.60 5.19
N PHE A 270 1.72 7.24 4.94
CA PHE A 270 1.99 8.59 5.42
C PHE A 270 1.47 9.67 4.46
N PRO A 271 0.92 10.77 4.99
CA PRO A 271 0.67 11.94 4.17
C PRO A 271 2.00 12.41 3.60
N GLY A 272 2.05 12.72 2.31
CA GLY A 272 3.28 12.98 1.56
C GLY A 272 4.26 13.99 2.17
N ARG A 273 4.29 15.22 1.63
CA ARG A 273 5.24 16.26 2.07
C ARG A 273 4.94 16.84 3.45
N GLN A 274 3.78 16.53 3.99
CA GLN A 274 3.32 17.02 5.29
C GLN A 274 2.82 15.84 6.15
N PRO A 275 3.70 14.88 6.51
CA PRO A 275 3.29 13.63 7.15
C PRO A 275 2.70 13.80 8.56
N PHE A 276 2.74 15.03 9.09
CA PHE A 276 2.29 15.42 10.41
C PHE A 276 1.03 16.32 10.38
N THR A 277 0.53 16.70 9.20
CA THR A 277 -0.67 17.55 9.03
C THR A 277 -1.92 16.71 8.72
N GLY A 278 -3.10 17.26 8.99
CA GLY A 278 -4.38 16.53 9.03
C GLY A 278 -4.87 15.88 7.73
N ARG A 279 -6.09 15.32 7.79
CA ARG A 279 -6.85 14.55 6.76
C ARG A 279 -6.03 13.99 5.58
N TYR A 280 -5.71 12.70 5.67
CA TYR A 280 -5.16 11.89 4.58
C TYR A 280 -6.00 10.62 4.43
N SER A 281 -6.18 10.11 3.20
CA SER A 281 -6.99 8.92 2.92
C SER A 281 -6.22 7.60 3.07
N GLY A 282 -4.89 7.66 3.23
CA GLY A 282 -4.07 6.46 3.14
C GLY A 282 -4.25 5.46 4.29
N SER A 283 -4.58 4.22 3.91
CA SER A 283 -4.84 3.10 4.81
C SER A 283 -3.84 1.96 4.63
N GLY A 284 -3.80 1.02 5.58
CA GLY A 284 -3.04 -0.23 5.37
C GLY A 284 -3.69 -1.07 4.27
N ILE A 285 -4.95 -1.45 4.48
CA ILE A 285 -5.75 -2.23 3.51
C ILE A 285 -7.13 -1.60 3.38
N MET A 286 -7.59 -1.40 2.14
CA MET A 286 -8.90 -0.82 1.87
C MET A 286 -9.71 -1.68 0.90
N ILE A 287 -10.92 -2.04 1.30
CA ILE A 287 -11.94 -2.66 0.46
C ILE A 287 -13.01 -1.63 0.15
N ASP A 288 -13.09 -1.24 -1.10
CA ASP A 288 -13.96 -0.18 -1.61
C ASP A 288 -14.79 -0.68 -2.80
N GLY A 289 -15.71 0.15 -3.28
CA GLY A 289 -16.62 -0.18 -4.36
C GLY A 289 -17.84 0.74 -4.39
N VAL A 290 -18.90 0.25 -5.04
CA VAL A 290 -20.18 0.93 -5.09
C VAL A 290 -21.20 0.06 -4.36
N ASN A 291 -21.94 0.65 -3.43
CA ASN A 291 -22.97 0.00 -2.64
C ASN A 291 -24.35 0.23 -3.26
N THR A 292 -24.50 -0.12 -4.55
CA THR A 292 -25.81 -0.04 -5.27
C THR A 292 -26.27 -1.38 -5.83
N ASP A 293 -25.42 -2.42 -5.85
CA ASP A 293 -25.76 -3.75 -6.32
C ASP A 293 -24.86 -4.81 -5.67
N ALA A 294 -25.49 -5.75 -4.95
CA ALA A 294 -24.84 -6.83 -4.22
C ALA A 294 -23.96 -7.72 -5.10
N SER A 295 -24.24 -7.79 -6.41
CA SER A 295 -23.51 -8.60 -7.39
C SER A 295 -22.26 -7.90 -7.96
N THR A 296 -22.12 -6.58 -7.77
CA THR A 296 -21.04 -5.78 -8.36
C THR A 296 -20.07 -5.18 -7.35
N GLY A 297 -20.48 -5.03 -6.09
CA GLY A 297 -19.61 -4.58 -5.00
C GLY A 297 -18.46 -5.55 -4.71
N SER A 298 -17.54 -5.20 -3.82
CA SER A 298 -16.47 -6.13 -3.40
C SER A 298 -17.03 -7.30 -2.58
N ALA A 299 -16.56 -8.53 -2.76
CA ALA A 299 -17.10 -9.65 -1.99
C ALA A 299 -16.21 -10.88 -1.89
N TRP A 300 -16.46 -11.69 -0.86
CA TRP A 300 -15.72 -12.92 -0.58
C TRP A 300 -14.21 -12.64 -0.48
N ILE A 301 -13.86 -11.66 0.35
CA ILE A 301 -12.48 -11.26 0.62
C ILE A 301 -12.15 -11.62 2.06
N LYS A 302 -11.03 -12.32 2.25
CA LYS A 302 -10.46 -12.64 3.57
C LYS A 302 -9.17 -11.86 3.78
N ILE A 303 -9.10 -11.11 4.87
CA ILE A 303 -7.97 -10.28 5.26
C ILE A 303 -7.47 -10.75 6.62
N PHE A 304 -6.32 -11.43 6.67
CA PHE A 304 -5.88 -12.03 7.94
C PHE A 304 -4.38 -12.13 8.16
N ALA A 305 -3.99 -12.21 9.43
CA ALA A 305 -2.58 -12.35 9.84
C ALA A 305 -1.64 -11.23 9.30
N ASN A 306 -2.19 -10.10 8.87
CA ASN A 306 -1.38 -8.96 8.44
C ASN A 306 -0.90 -8.17 9.65
N ARG A 307 0.31 -7.61 9.55
CA ARG A 307 0.89 -6.69 10.53
C ARG A 307 0.94 -5.31 9.90
N ILE A 308 0.20 -4.36 10.46
CA ILE A 308 0.02 -3.02 9.89
C ILE A 308 0.45 -1.98 10.92
N LEU A 309 1.37 -1.11 10.53
CA LEU A 309 1.91 -0.05 11.36
C LEU A 309 1.72 1.32 10.73
N TYR A 310 1.29 2.28 11.54
CA TYR A 310 1.24 3.70 11.20
C TYR A 310 0.40 4.05 9.95
N ALA A 311 -0.78 3.44 9.82
CA ALA A 311 -1.74 3.87 8.80
C ALA A 311 -2.47 5.17 9.22
N SER A 312 -2.60 6.12 8.30
CA SER A 312 -3.07 7.48 8.62
C SER A 312 -4.58 7.67 8.58
N ASN A 313 -5.30 6.85 7.82
CA ASN A 313 -6.76 6.86 7.70
C ASN A 313 -7.40 5.67 8.42
N ALA A 314 -7.04 4.46 8.00
CA ALA A 314 -7.47 3.23 8.65
C ALA A 314 -6.36 2.18 8.61
N GLY A 315 -6.26 1.34 9.64
CA GLY A 315 -5.46 0.11 9.50
C GLY A 315 -6.05 -0.80 8.43
N ILE A 316 -7.32 -1.19 8.62
CA ILE A 316 -8.11 -1.96 7.65
C ILE A 316 -9.52 -1.36 7.53
N GLY A 317 -9.97 -1.09 6.31
CA GLY A 317 -11.31 -0.56 6.03
C GLY A 317 -12.14 -1.49 5.16
N LEU A 318 -13.37 -1.77 5.58
CA LEU A 318 -14.42 -2.34 4.75
C LEU A 318 -15.46 -1.26 4.42
N ALA A 319 -15.22 -0.49 3.37
CA ALA A 319 -16.07 0.62 2.93
C ALA A 319 -17.26 0.19 2.07
N ALA A 320 -17.12 -0.94 1.35
CA ALA A 320 -18.14 -1.41 0.44
C ALA A 320 -18.21 -2.94 0.36
N GLY A 321 -19.34 -3.42 -0.17
CA GLY A 321 -19.49 -4.82 -0.57
C GLY A 321 -20.06 -5.75 0.51
N ASN A 322 -19.95 -7.07 0.30
CA ASN A 322 -20.57 -8.09 1.14
C ASN A 322 -19.71 -9.33 1.36
N ASN A 323 -20.02 -10.11 2.40
CA ASN A 323 -19.36 -11.39 2.67
C ASN A 323 -17.83 -11.28 2.80
N ASN A 324 -17.34 -10.19 3.40
CA ASN A 324 -15.91 -9.97 3.65
C ASN A 324 -15.56 -10.23 5.12
N GLU A 325 -14.35 -10.72 5.37
CA GLU A 325 -13.91 -11.20 6.69
C GLU A 325 -12.52 -10.64 7.02
N VAL A 326 -12.39 -9.98 8.17
CA VAL A 326 -11.14 -9.39 8.68
C VAL A 326 -10.78 -10.03 10.02
N PHE A 327 -9.70 -10.80 10.09
CA PHE A 327 -9.40 -11.53 11.32
C PHE A 327 -7.92 -11.76 11.59
N GLU A 328 -7.54 -11.92 12.85
CA GLU A 328 -6.16 -12.24 13.26
C GLU A 328 -5.12 -11.22 12.77
N ASN A 329 -5.54 -10.00 12.43
CA ASN A 329 -4.62 -8.93 12.05
C ASN A 329 -4.08 -8.23 13.29
N PHE A 330 -2.86 -7.74 13.16
CA PHE A 330 -2.18 -6.95 14.17
C PHE A 330 -2.03 -5.52 13.65
N VAL A 331 -2.81 -4.58 14.21
CA VAL A 331 -2.92 -3.22 13.69
C VAL A 331 -2.50 -2.23 14.76
N VAL A 332 -1.44 -1.48 14.50
CA VAL A 332 -0.94 -0.50 15.46
C VAL A 332 -0.62 0.85 14.86
N ARG A 333 -1.06 1.89 15.55
CA ARG A 333 -0.79 3.29 15.23
C ARG A 333 -0.69 4.08 16.54
N PRO A 334 0.53 4.29 17.08
CA PRO A 334 0.72 5.14 18.25
C PRO A 334 0.55 6.63 17.90
N ALA A 335 0.44 7.49 18.92
CA ALA A 335 0.31 8.94 18.78
C ALA A 335 1.55 9.62 18.16
N ARG A 336 2.71 8.95 18.18
CA ARG A 336 4.00 9.47 17.72
C ARG A 336 4.70 8.50 16.79
N TYR A 337 5.42 9.03 15.82
CA TYR A 337 6.39 8.25 15.05
C TYR A 337 7.62 7.88 15.90
N ILE A 338 8.47 7.01 15.36
CA ILE A 338 9.72 6.60 16.01
C ILE A 338 10.69 7.76 16.27
N ASP A 339 10.61 8.84 15.49
CA ASP A 339 11.39 10.06 15.69
C ASP A 339 10.81 11.00 16.76
N GLY A 340 9.69 10.61 17.39
CA GLY A 340 9.00 11.35 18.44
C GLY A 340 7.98 12.38 17.94
N ASN A 341 7.88 12.61 16.63
CA ASN A 341 6.92 13.56 16.07
C ASN A 341 5.48 13.06 16.22
N GLU A 342 4.56 13.98 16.53
CA GLU A 342 3.14 13.66 16.69
C GLU A 342 2.46 13.38 15.35
N ILE A 343 1.60 12.36 15.34
CA ILE A 343 0.77 12.02 14.20
C ILE A 343 -0.63 12.58 14.43
N THR A 344 -0.94 13.73 13.82
CA THR A 344 -2.21 14.45 14.11
C THR A 344 -3.38 14.04 13.19
N THR A 345 -3.22 12.98 12.40
CA THR A 345 -4.30 12.44 11.57
C THR A 345 -5.41 11.79 12.41
N LYS A 346 -6.65 11.93 11.94
CA LYS A 346 -7.78 11.15 12.46
C LYS A 346 -7.74 9.79 11.80
N THR A 347 -7.67 8.73 12.61
CA THR A 347 -7.51 7.37 12.11
C THR A 347 -8.38 6.41 12.91
N VAL A 348 -8.66 5.22 12.37
CA VAL A 348 -9.29 4.10 13.07
C VAL A 348 -8.49 2.82 12.83
N GLY A 349 -8.42 1.93 13.81
CA GLY A 349 -7.74 0.64 13.61
C GLY A 349 -8.41 -0.19 12.52
N ILE A 350 -9.61 -0.67 12.78
CA ILE A 350 -10.42 -1.40 11.80
C ILE A 350 -11.81 -0.79 11.74
N TYR A 351 -12.36 -0.61 10.54
CA TYR A 351 -13.76 -0.25 10.40
C TYR A 351 -14.56 -1.20 9.51
N VAL A 352 -15.80 -1.44 9.93
CA VAL A 352 -16.85 -2.12 9.16
C VAL A 352 -18.00 -1.14 9.09
N TRP A 353 -17.94 -0.30 8.07
CA TRP A 353 -18.81 0.85 7.93
C TRP A 353 -19.08 1.09 6.46
N LYS A 354 -20.35 1.18 6.10
CA LYS A 354 -20.78 1.61 4.77
C LYS A 354 -20.52 3.11 4.64
N CYS A 355 -19.27 3.47 4.39
CA CYS A 355 -18.91 4.87 4.22
C CYS A 355 -19.45 5.37 2.87
N CYS A 356 -19.86 6.65 2.83
CA CYS A 356 -20.13 7.41 1.60
C CYS A 356 -21.17 6.79 0.66
N GLY A 357 -22.43 6.79 1.08
CA GLY A 357 -23.57 6.46 0.22
C GLY A 357 -23.66 7.39 -0.99
N GLU A 358 -23.17 6.93 -2.14
CA GLU A 358 -23.77 7.31 -3.42
C GLU A 358 -24.94 6.35 -3.68
N GLY A 359 -26.15 6.82 -3.41
CA GLY A 359 -27.39 6.06 -3.64
C GLY A 359 -27.99 5.49 -2.36
N GLY A 360 -29.32 5.57 -2.26
CA GLY A 360 -30.09 5.22 -1.07
C GLY A 360 -29.97 3.76 -0.65
N ILE A 361 -30.56 3.47 0.52
CA ILE A 361 -30.69 2.17 1.20
C ILE A 361 -30.41 1.00 0.27
N ASP A 362 -29.30 0.27 0.47
CA ASP A 362 -28.98 -0.82 -0.43
C ASP A 362 -28.62 -2.11 0.30
N GLU A 363 -29.31 -3.17 -0.11
CA GLU A 363 -29.18 -4.55 0.36
C GLU A 363 -27.82 -5.17 -0.04
N SER A 364 -26.88 -4.38 -0.59
CA SER A 364 -25.57 -4.85 -1.06
C SER A 364 -24.47 -4.86 -0.01
N TYR A 365 -24.63 -4.14 1.11
CA TYR A 365 -23.67 -4.13 2.22
C TYR A 365 -24.14 -5.01 3.38
N PHE A 366 -23.66 -6.25 3.43
CA PHE A 366 -24.07 -7.24 4.45
C PHE A 366 -23.00 -8.32 4.64
N ALA A 367 -23.13 -9.10 5.72
CA ALA A 367 -22.23 -10.21 6.02
C ALA A 367 -20.73 -9.83 6.05
N ASN A 368 -20.42 -8.57 6.36
CA ASN A 368 -19.07 -8.10 6.61
C ASN A 368 -18.76 -8.22 8.10
N VAL A 369 -17.61 -8.81 8.43
CA VAL A 369 -17.21 -9.05 9.82
C VAL A 369 -15.73 -8.74 10.04
N ALA A 370 -15.42 -8.30 11.25
CA ALA A 370 -14.06 -8.12 11.75
C ALA A 370 -13.96 -8.73 13.15
N HIS A 371 -13.19 -9.80 13.32
CA HIS A 371 -13.11 -10.53 14.59
C HIS A 371 -11.68 -11.01 14.91
N SER A 372 -11.39 -11.29 16.18
CA SER A 372 -10.10 -11.87 16.58
C SER A 372 -8.86 -11.04 16.18
N ASN A 373 -8.98 -9.72 16.00
CA ASN A 373 -7.85 -8.85 15.67
C ASN A 373 -7.23 -8.25 16.94
N SER A 374 -5.93 -8.00 16.91
CA SER A 374 -5.20 -7.30 17.98
C SER A 374 -4.88 -5.88 17.54
N ILE A 375 -5.42 -4.88 18.26
CA ILE A 375 -5.46 -3.50 17.77
C ILE A 375 -5.01 -2.51 18.86
N PHE A 376 -4.09 -1.61 18.52
CA PHE A 376 -3.82 -0.41 19.32
C PHE A 376 -3.65 0.80 18.42
N VAL A 377 -4.65 1.65 18.38
CA VAL A 377 -4.66 2.87 17.58
C VAL A 377 -5.02 4.06 18.45
N GLU A 378 -4.12 5.03 18.50
CA GLU A 378 -4.39 6.35 19.05
C GLU A 378 -4.75 7.28 17.89
N SER A 379 -5.88 8.00 17.99
CA SER A 379 -6.33 8.97 17.00
C SER A 379 -6.31 10.37 17.60
N TYR A 380 -5.90 11.36 16.82
CA TYR A 380 -5.92 12.76 17.27
C TYR A 380 -7.30 13.39 17.01
N ARG A 381 -8.04 13.77 18.06
CA ARG A 381 -9.32 14.47 17.96
C ARG A 381 -9.40 15.62 18.94
N LYS A 382 -9.79 16.81 18.45
CA LYS A 382 -10.05 18.01 19.27
C LYS A 382 -8.92 18.37 20.26
N GLY A 383 -7.66 18.16 19.86
CA GLY A 383 -6.50 18.52 20.70
C GLY A 383 -5.98 17.41 21.62
N VAL A 384 -6.60 16.23 21.61
CA VAL A 384 -6.19 15.09 22.44
C VAL A 384 -6.06 13.81 21.63
N PHE A 385 -5.25 12.87 22.13
CA PHE A 385 -5.17 11.51 21.61
C PHE A 385 -6.15 10.62 22.37
N GLU A 386 -6.91 9.83 21.62
CA GLU A 386 -7.86 8.87 22.16
C GLU A 386 -7.71 7.52 21.46
N ALA A 387 -8.01 6.42 22.16
CA ALA A 387 -8.06 5.10 21.55
C ALA A 387 -9.19 5.05 20.52
N ASN A 388 -8.89 4.58 19.30
CA ASN A 388 -9.88 4.42 18.23
C ASN A 388 -9.66 3.11 17.47
N ASN A 389 -9.72 2.00 18.20
CA ASN A 389 -9.39 0.67 17.69
C ASN A 389 -10.43 0.18 16.65
N LEU A 390 -11.72 0.41 16.89
CA LEU A 390 -12.80 -0.13 16.07
C LEU A 390 -13.87 0.91 15.75
N TRP A 391 -14.40 0.87 14.53
CA TRP A 391 -15.63 1.54 14.12
C TRP A 391 -16.49 0.59 13.27
N ILE A 392 -17.45 -0.09 13.91
CA ILE A 392 -18.14 -1.25 13.31
C ILE A 392 -19.68 -1.12 13.31
N PRO A 393 -20.26 0.04 12.93
CA PRO A 393 -21.71 0.24 13.00
C PRO A 393 -22.50 -0.66 12.04
N ASP A 394 -21.87 -1.15 10.95
CA ASP A 394 -22.52 -1.98 9.94
C ASP A 394 -21.97 -3.40 9.90
N CYS A 395 -21.37 -3.85 11.01
CA CYS A 395 -20.98 -5.24 11.14
C CYS A 395 -22.19 -6.16 11.05
N ALA A 396 -22.00 -7.32 10.43
CA ALA A 396 -23.02 -8.35 10.41
C ALA A 396 -23.41 -8.75 11.85
N VAL A 397 -24.68 -9.09 12.02
CA VAL A 397 -25.25 -9.52 13.29
C VAL A 397 -25.80 -10.94 13.18
N ASP A 398 -25.88 -11.64 14.31
CA ASP A 398 -26.56 -12.93 14.39
C ASP A 398 -28.10 -12.77 14.37
N ALA A 399 -28.82 -13.89 14.48
CA ALA A 399 -30.29 -13.90 14.49
C ALA A 399 -30.91 -13.16 15.69
N ALA A 400 -30.15 -12.95 16.78
CA ALA A 400 -30.56 -12.19 17.95
C ALA A 400 -30.18 -10.70 17.86
N GLY A 401 -29.53 -10.28 16.77
CA GLY A 401 -29.07 -8.92 16.55
C GLY A 401 -27.73 -8.59 17.23
N ALA A 402 -27.02 -9.58 17.80
CA ALA A 402 -25.70 -9.38 18.37
C ALA A 402 -24.64 -9.30 17.26
N THR A 403 -23.70 -8.36 17.39
CA THR A 403 -22.61 -8.20 16.42
C THR A 403 -21.75 -9.46 16.31
N LEU A 404 -21.39 -9.85 15.09
CA LEU A 404 -20.45 -10.93 14.81
C LEU A 404 -18.99 -10.45 14.85
N CYS A 405 -18.75 -9.14 14.97
CA CYS A 405 -17.41 -8.55 15.11
C CYS A 405 -16.84 -8.72 16.53
N THR A 406 -16.62 -9.97 16.93
CA THR A 406 -16.27 -10.36 18.31
C THR A 406 -14.78 -10.71 18.46
N GLY A 407 -14.30 -10.91 19.69
CA GLY A 407 -12.93 -11.38 19.94
C GLY A 407 -11.81 -10.40 19.56
N ASN A 408 -12.12 -9.17 19.15
CA ASN A 408 -11.10 -8.15 18.90
C ASN A 408 -10.52 -7.66 20.22
N GLU A 409 -9.20 -7.71 20.34
CA GLU A 409 -8.45 -7.35 21.54
C GLU A 409 -7.81 -5.97 21.39
N SER A 410 -7.96 -5.14 22.42
CA SER A 410 -7.21 -3.88 22.51
C SER A 410 -5.84 -4.16 23.10
N LEU A 411 -4.78 -3.91 22.33
CA LEU A 411 -3.40 -4.05 22.80
C LEU A 411 -3.06 -2.91 23.77
N ALA A 412 -2.17 -3.21 24.72
CA ALA A 412 -1.62 -2.18 25.59
C ALA A 412 -0.71 -1.22 24.78
N PRO A 413 -0.61 0.06 25.18
CA PRO A 413 0.38 0.97 24.61
C PRO A 413 1.78 0.39 24.80
N LEU A 414 2.54 0.26 23.72
CA LEU A 414 3.95 -0.15 23.76
C LEU A 414 4.87 1.02 23.37
N PRO A 415 6.10 1.08 23.91
CA PRO A 415 7.12 1.98 23.41
C PRO A 415 7.36 1.77 21.91
N VAL A 416 7.30 2.87 21.15
CA VAL A 416 7.24 2.88 19.68
C VAL A 416 8.49 2.27 19.02
N ASP A 417 9.65 2.45 19.62
CA ASP A 417 10.97 2.04 19.14
C ASP A 417 11.20 0.51 19.20
N GLN A 418 10.69 -0.15 20.24
CA GLN A 418 10.79 -1.61 20.39
C GLN A 418 9.83 -2.35 19.45
N PHE A 419 8.73 -1.70 19.12
CA PHE A 419 7.59 -2.30 18.46
C PHE A 419 7.83 -2.65 16.99
N GLU A 420 8.42 -1.73 16.22
CA GLU A 420 8.68 -1.94 14.79
C GLU A 420 9.71 -3.06 14.55
N GLN A 421 10.78 -3.08 15.34
CA GLN A 421 11.81 -4.12 15.23
C GLN A 421 11.28 -5.49 15.66
N GLN A 422 10.49 -5.54 16.73
CA GLN A 422 9.85 -6.78 17.17
C GLN A 422 8.91 -7.34 16.10
N LEU A 423 8.07 -6.49 15.51
CA LEU A 423 7.15 -6.94 14.47
C LEU A 423 7.85 -7.42 13.20
N LEU A 424 8.91 -6.71 12.79
CA LEU A 424 9.72 -7.15 11.67
C LEU A 424 10.37 -8.51 11.99
N SER A 425 10.92 -8.68 13.19
CA SER A 425 11.53 -9.95 13.62
C SER A 425 10.53 -11.09 13.64
N ASP A 426 9.35 -10.88 14.24
CA ASP A 426 8.29 -11.87 14.34
C ASP A 426 7.78 -12.28 12.96
N TRP A 427 7.53 -11.30 12.10
CA TRP A 427 7.11 -11.54 10.72
C TRP A 427 8.18 -12.29 9.93
N SER A 428 9.44 -11.87 10.00
CA SER A 428 10.57 -12.52 9.32
C SER A 428 10.77 -13.97 9.77
N ARG A 429 10.52 -14.29 11.04
CA ARG A 429 10.58 -15.68 11.54
C ARG A 429 9.52 -16.56 10.89
N THR A 430 8.27 -16.12 10.81
CA THR A 430 7.21 -16.87 10.13
C THR A 430 7.47 -16.96 8.62
N TYR A 431 7.88 -15.85 8.00
CA TYR A 431 8.23 -15.76 6.58
C TYR A 431 9.32 -16.77 6.17
N THR A 432 10.37 -16.91 6.98
CA THR A 432 11.46 -17.86 6.69
C THR A 432 11.02 -19.32 6.78
N GLY A 433 9.98 -19.62 7.57
CA GLY A 433 9.37 -20.94 7.64
C GLY A 433 8.62 -21.35 6.37
N GLU A 434 8.06 -20.38 5.64
CA GLU A 434 7.30 -20.60 4.40
C GLU A 434 8.18 -20.65 3.13
N LEU A 435 9.41 -20.14 3.19
CA LEU A 435 10.39 -20.23 2.09
C LEU A 435 11.14 -21.57 2.06
N ARG A 436 10.97 -22.42 3.06
CA ARG A 436 11.55 -23.77 3.14
C ARG A 436 10.51 -24.81 2.76
#